data_AF-A0A7W1QZV4-F1
#
_entry.id   AF-A0A7W1QZV4-F1
#
_cell.length_a   1.000
_cell.length_b   1.000
_cell.length_c   1.000
_cell.angle_alpha   90.00
_cell.angle_beta   90.00
_cell.angle_gamma   90.00
#
_symmetry.space_group_name_H-M   'P 1'
#
loop_
_entity.id
_entity.type
_entity.pdbx_description
1 polymer ?
#
loop_
_entity_poly.entity_id
_entity_poly.type
_entity_poly.pdbx_seq_one_letter_code
_entity_poly.pdbx_strand_id
1 'polypeptide(L)'
;MNYLLTILLLIPVANRLTGIDAYLYEMINGLAGRSWIFDNLMVLPVENNLVKAAVIGACFLMVWVGGKDEADTARRRKILLITLLASVFVIGTTKTLSKTVFLPRPFIQSQKTFHLEGDQLVESPRLEWHVPLDKESQKNFKELQNGEIIQNDLGTFPSDHSGFYMTLAVGILLACR
;
A
#
# COMPACT_ATOMS: atom_id res chain seq x y z
N MET A 1 3.56 -34.51 2.02
CA MET A 1 4.94 -34.26 2.52
C MET A 1 5.56 -32.97 1.99
N ASN A 2 5.25 -32.51 0.76
CA ASN A 2 5.83 -31.27 0.20
C ASN A 2 5.29 -29.96 0.79
N TYR A 3 3.99 -29.88 1.13
CA TYR A 3 3.39 -28.65 1.67
C TYR A 3 3.98 -28.20 3.01
N LEU A 4 4.30 -29.15 3.89
CA LEU A 4 4.91 -28.87 5.19
C LEU A 4 6.30 -28.25 5.05
N LEU A 5 7.10 -28.74 4.08
CA LEU A 5 8.42 -28.20 3.78
C LEU A 5 8.34 -26.79 3.19
N THR A 6 7.38 -26.54 2.29
CA THR A 6 7.14 -25.21 1.73
C THR A 6 6.69 -24.21 2.80
N ILE A 7 5.79 -24.62 3.70
CA ILE A 7 5.35 -23.78 4.82
C ILE A 7 6.52 -23.45 5.76
N LEU A 8 7.34 -24.45 6.11
CA LEU A 8 8.53 -24.27 6.95
C LEU A 8 9.57 -23.30 6.34
N LEU A 9 9.70 -23.27 5.01
CA LEU A 9 10.57 -22.33 4.31
C LEU A 9 9.98 -20.91 4.20
N LEU A 10 8.65 -20.77 4.23
CA LEU A 10 7.95 -19.49 4.12
C LEU A 10 7.89 -18.74 5.45
N ILE A 11 7.87 -19.43 6.60
CA ILE A 11 7.87 -18.81 7.94
C ILE A 11 9.03 -17.83 8.14
N PRO A 12 10.32 -18.18 7.89
CA PRO A 12 11.42 -17.24 8.09
C PRO A 12 11.37 -16.06 7.11
N VAL A 13 10.84 -16.27 5.90
CA VAL A 13 10.65 -15.17 4.93
C VAL A 13 9.55 -14.23 5.40
N ALA A 14 8.41 -14.76 5.84
CA ALA A 14 7.31 -13.98 6.40
C ALA A 14 7.77 -13.16 7.61
N ASN A 15 8.51 -13.77 8.54
CA ASN A 15 9.04 -13.07 9.71
C ASN A 15 10.05 -11.96 9.36
N ARG A 16 10.84 -12.15 8.30
CA ARG A 16 11.72 -11.07 7.79
C ARG A 16 10.91 -9.95 7.16
N LEU A 17 9.90 -10.28 6.38
CA LEU A 17 9.04 -9.28 5.73
C LEU A 17 8.27 -8.46 6.76
N THR A 18 7.72 -9.09 7.80
CA THR A 18 7.06 -8.37 8.91
C THR A 18 8.03 -7.52 9.71
N GLY A 19 9.25 -8.00 9.95
CA GLY A 19 10.30 -7.19 10.59
C GLY A 19 10.71 -5.98 9.77
N ILE A 20 10.84 -6.12 8.44
CA ILE A 20 11.13 -5.01 7.52
C ILE A 20 9.96 -4.01 7.50
N ASP A 21 8.72 -4.52 7.43
CA ASP A 21 7.51 -3.68 7.44
C ASP A 21 7.42 -2.84 8.71
N ALA A 22 7.58 -3.47 9.88
CA ALA A 22 7.59 -2.78 11.17
C ALA A 22 8.71 -1.73 11.26
N TYR A 23 9.93 -2.08 10.82
CA TYR A 23 11.04 -1.14 10.81
C TYR A 23 10.79 0.07 9.89
N LEU A 24 10.29 -0.17 8.67
CA LEU A 24 9.95 0.90 7.73
C LEU A 24 8.83 1.78 8.29
N TYR A 25 7.83 1.16 8.89
CA TYR A 25 6.74 1.85 9.55
C TYR A 25 7.25 2.77 10.66
N GLU A 26 8.02 2.25 11.62
CA GLU A 26 8.56 3.05 12.74
C GLU A 26 9.45 4.18 12.25
N MET A 27 10.29 3.92 11.24
CA MET A 27 11.16 4.93 10.65
C MET A 27 10.37 6.08 10.02
N ILE A 28 9.33 5.77 9.22
CA ILE A 28 8.49 6.79 8.56
C ILE A 28 7.62 7.51 9.59
N ASN A 29 7.02 6.77 10.52
CA ASN A 29 6.22 7.31 11.61
C ASN A 29 7.03 8.27 12.49
N GLY A 30 8.32 8.00 12.69
CA GLY A 30 9.23 8.91 13.40
C GLY A 30 9.45 10.25 12.69
N LEU A 31 9.12 10.39 11.41
CA LEU A 31 9.17 11.67 10.68
C LEU A 31 7.85 12.43 10.74
N ALA A 32 6.73 11.74 10.96
CA ALA A 32 5.42 12.36 11.05
C ALA A 32 5.37 13.35 12.21
N GLY A 33 4.76 14.51 11.98
CA GLY A 33 4.60 15.52 13.01
C GLY A 33 5.85 16.38 13.25
N ARG A 34 6.98 16.08 12.59
CA ARG A 34 8.26 16.79 12.81
C ARG A 34 8.53 17.91 11.83
N SER A 35 7.92 17.90 10.64
CA SER A 35 8.16 18.90 9.60
C SER A 35 6.86 19.22 8.88
N TRP A 36 6.44 20.47 8.97
CA TRP A 36 5.27 20.97 8.26
C TRP A 36 5.38 20.74 6.74
N ILE A 37 6.56 20.97 6.15
CA ILE A 37 6.76 20.78 4.69
C ILE A 37 6.60 19.30 4.32
N PHE A 38 7.20 18.40 5.10
CA PHE A 38 7.12 16.97 4.84
C PHE A 38 5.67 16.48 4.95
N ASP A 39 4.97 16.83 6.03
CA ASP A 39 3.60 16.40 6.26
C ASP A 39 2.67 16.91 5.14
N ASN A 40 2.80 18.18 4.74
CA ASN A 40 2.00 18.71 3.62
C ASN A 40 2.34 18.04 2.28
N LEU A 41 3.62 17.75 2.01
CA LEU A 41 4.01 17.03 0.80
C LEU A 41 3.46 15.59 0.77
N MET A 42 3.39 14.92 1.93
CA MET A 42 2.82 13.57 2.04
C MET A 42 1.30 13.56 1.92
N VAL A 43 0.60 14.65 2.30
CA VAL A 43 -0.85 14.80 2.14
C VAL A 43 -1.26 15.06 0.69
N LEU A 44 -0.45 15.76 -0.10
CA LEU A 44 -0.75 16.05 -1.50
C LEU A 44 -1.18 14.81 -2.31
N PRO A 45 -0.44 13.68 -2.31
CA PRO A 45 -0.89 12.48 -3.00
C PRO A 45 -2.08 11.80 -2.31
N VAL A 46 -2.37 12.05 -1.02
CA VAL A 46 -3.55 11.50 -0.33
C VAL A 46 -4.82 12.16 -0.86
N GLU A 47 -4.86 13.49 -0.88
CA GLU A 47 -6.04 14.27 -1.28
C GLU A 47 -6.18 14.43 -2.80
N ASN A 48 -5.06 14.41 -3.54
CA ASN A 48 -5.06 14.70 -4.97
C ASN A 48 -4.77 13.45 -5.82
N ASN A 49 -5.84 12.86 -6.35
CA ASN A 49 -5.76 11.70 -7.23
C ASN A 49 -4.93 11.96 -8.50
N LEU A 50 -4.90 13.21 -9.00
CA LEU A 50 -4.06 13.57 -10.14
C LEU A 50 -2.58 13.48 -9.76
N VAL A 51 -2.18 14.08 -8.62
CA VAL A 51 -0.78 14.01 -8.14
C VAL A 51 -0.37 12.55 -7.89
N LYS A 52 -1.27 11.76 -7.27
CA LYS A 52 -1.07 10.33 -7.01
C LYS A 52 -0.78 9.54 -8.29
N ALA A 53 -1.50 9.83 -9.38
CA ALA A 53 -1.34 9.14 -10.66
C ALA A 53 -0.31 9.80 -11.60
N ALA A 54 0.06 11.07 -11.38
CA ALA A 54 0.85 11.86 -12.32
C ALA A 54 2.24 11.28 -12.55
N VAL A 55 2.92 10.86 -11.49
CA VAL A 55 4.29 10.33 -11.60
C VAL A 55 4.32 9.06 -12.44
N ILE A 56 3.48 8.08 -12.10
CA ILE A 56 3.45 6.81 -12.83
C ILE A 56 2.92 7.01 -14.25
N GLY A 57 1.93 7.89 -14.44
CA GLY A 57 1.36 8.23 -15.73
C GLY A 57 2.37 8.93 -16.65
N ALA A 58 3.17 9.84 -16.11
CA ALA A 58 4.25 10.50 -16.84
C ALA A 58 5.32 9.50 -17.30
N CYS A 59 5.75 8.58 -16.41
CA CYS A 59 6.67 7.50 -16.78
C CYS A 59 6.06 6.59 -17.86
N PHE A 60 4.78 6.23 -17.73
CA PHE A 60 4.08 5.42 -18.72
C PHE A 60 4.05 6.10 -20.10
N LEU A 61 3.67 7.38 -20.15
CA LEU A 61 3.61 8.17 -21.40
C LEU A 61 4.99 8.36 -22.02
N MET A 62 6.01 8.60 -21.21
CA MET A 62 7.39 8.70 -21.68
C MET A 62 7.83 7.42 -22.42
N VAL A 63 7.52 6.24 -21.87
CA VAL A 63 7.84 4.96 -22.52
C VAL A 63 6.94 4.70 -23.74
N TRP A 64 5.69 5.13 -23.69
CA TRP A 64 4.72 4.98 -24.78
C TRP A 64 5.12 5.73 -26.05
N VAL A 65 5.75 6.90 -25.90
CA VAL A 65 6.16 7.79 -27.00
C VAL A 65 7.65 7.63 -27.35
N GLY A 66 8.49 7.21 -26.41
CA GLY A 66 9.96 7.21 -26.55
C GLY A 66 10.59 6.08 -27.36
N GLY A 67 9.85 5.43 -28.27
CA GLY A 67 10.41 4.40 -29.16
C GLY A 67 11.31 5.00 -30.24
N LYS A 68 12.42 4.32 -30.57
CA LYS A 68 13.41 4.81 -31.56
C LYS A 68 13.05 4.43 -33.00
N ASP A 69 12.40 3.29 -33.18
CA ASP A 69 11.91 2.78 -34.45
C ASP A 69 10.48 2.22 -34.28
N GLU A 70 9.82 1.86 -35.38
CA GLU A 70 8.45 1.33 -35.35
C GLU A 70 8.36 -0.01 -34.60
N ALA A 71 9.38 -0.87 -34.73
CA ALA A 71 9.42 -2.18 -34.11
C ALA A 71 9.54 -2.10 -32.58
N ASP A 72 10.44 -1.26 -32.06
CA ASP A 72 10.61 -1.00 -30.62
C ASP A 72 9.38 -0.28 -30.07
N THR A 73 8.79 0.67 -30.82
CA THR A 73 7.54 1.32 -30.42
C THR A 73 6.41 0.31 -30.27
N ALA A 74 6.23 -0.58 -31.25
CA ALA A 74 5.21 -1.63 -31.20
C ALA A 74 5.43 -2.59 -30.03
N ARG A 75 6.68 -3.00 -29.79
CA ARG A 75 7.07 -3.87 -28.67
C ARG A 75 6.76 -3.24 -27.32
N ARG A 76 7.18 -1.98 -27.09
CA ARG A 76 6.93 -1.23 -25.86
C ARG A 76 5.45 -1.08 -25.58
N ARG A 77 4.68 -0.63 -26.57
CA ARG A 77 3.23 -0.46 -26.44
C ARG A 77 2.53 -1.79 -26.14
N LYS A 78 2.95 -2.89 -26.79
CA LYS A 78 2.45 -4.23 -26.48
C LYS A 78 2.67 -4.61 -25.02
N ILE A 79 3.89 -4.40 -24.49
CA ILE A 79 4.20 -4.69 -23.08
C ILE A 79 3.32 -3.83 -22.16
N LEU A 80 3.24 -2.52 -22.40
CA LEU A 80 2.43 -1.60 -21.60
C LEU A 80 0.93 -1.94 -21.62
N LEU A 81 0.37 -2.34 -22.77
CA LEU A 81 -1.02 -2.78 -22.87
C LEU A 81 -1.26 -4.08 -22.10
N ILE A 82 -0.33 -5.04 -22.18
CA ILE A 82 -0.39 -6.27 -21.38
C ILE A 82 -0.33 -5.94 -19.88
N THR A 83 0.51 -4.97 -19.48
CA THR A 83 0.57 -4.49 -18.08
C THR A 83 -0.75 -3.88 -17.62
N LEU A 84 -1.40 -3.05 -18.43
CA LEU A 84 -2.71 -2.49 -18.11
C LEU A 84 -3.75 -3.60 -17.90
N LEU A 85 -3.73 -4.62 -18.77
CA LEU A 85 -4.63 -5.77 -18.66
C LEU A 85 -4.33 -6.60 -17.40
N ALA A 86 -3.05 -6.85 -17.09
CA ALA A 86 -2.62 -7.51 -15.87
C ALA A 86 -3.04 -6.74 -14.60
N SER A 87 -3.01 -5.41 -14.65
CA SER A 87 -3.41 -4.55 -13.54
C SER A 87 -4.88 -4.74 -13.14
N VAL A 88 -5.77 -5.04 -14.10
CA VAL A 88 -7.18 -5.38 -13.83
C VAL A 88 -7.28 -6.65 -13.00
N PHE A 89 -6.51 -7.68 -13.33
CA PHE A 89 -6.46 -8.92 -12.55
C PHE A 89 -5.89 -8.67 -11.15
N VAL A 90 -4.84 -7.85 -11.03
CA VAL A 90 -4.27 -7.49 -9.73
C VAL A 90 -5.32 -6.81 -8.85
N ILE A 91 -6.01 -5.77 -9.33
CA ILE A 91 -7.09 -5.11 -8.58
C ILE A 91 -8.20 -6.10 -8.20
N GLY A 92 -8.60 -6.98 -9.14
CA GLY A 92 -9.63 -7.99 -8.88
C GLY A 92 -9.22 -8.96 -7.76
N THR A 93 -7.98 -9.44 -7.79
CA THR A 93 -7.44 -10.35 -6.77
C THR A 93 -7.27 -9.66 -5.42
N THR A 94 -6.72 -8.44 -5.37
CA THR A 94 -6.53 -7.71 -4.11
C THR A 94 -7.87 -7.38 -3.45
N LYS A 95 -8.87 -6.96 -4.23
CA LYS A 95 -10.21 -6.64 -3.72
C LYS A 95 -11.00 -7.86 -3.26
N THR A 96 -10.69 -9.03 -3.81
CA THR A 96 -11.26 -10.29 -3.33
C THR A 96 -10.60 -10.72 -2.02
N LEU A 97 -9.27 -10.63 -1.94
CA LEU A 97 -8.49 -10.97 -0.75
C LEU A 97 -8.75 -10.03 0.43
N SER A 98 -9.04 -8.75 0.18
CA SER A 98 -9.31 -7.78 1.24
C SER A 98 -10.61 -8.07 2.00
N LYS A 99 -11.48 -8.91 1.45
CA LYS A 99 -12.70 -9.37 2.14
C LYS A 99 -12.45 -10.57 3.05
N THR A 100 -11.33 -11.27 2.86
CA THR A 100 -11.01 -12.50 3.60
C THR A 100 -9.94 -12.29 4.66
N VAL A 101 -9.09 -11.27 4.51
CA VAL A 101 -7.99 -10.98 5.44
C VAL A 101 -8.28 -9.67 6.17
N PHE A 102 -8.48 -9.75 7.48
CA PHE A 102 -8.64 -8.58 8.35
C PHE A 102 -7.27 -8.16 8.91
N LEU A 103 -6.80 -6.99 8.49
CA LEU A 103 -5.61 -6.34 9.02
C LEU A 103 -5.97 -4.86 9.27
N PRO A 104 -6.12 -4.42 10.52
CA PRO A 104 -6.49 -3.03 10.83
C PRO A 104 -5.34 -2.07 10.53
N ARG A 105 -5.65 -0.80 10.22
CA ARG A 105 -4.61 0.20 9.90
C ARG A 105 -3.76 0.49 11.14
N PRO A 106 -2.48 0.89 10.97
CA PRO A 106 -1.65 1.28 12.11
C PRO A 106 -2.29 2.36 13.00
N PHE A 107 -3.05 3.28 12.41
CA PHE A 107 -3.86 4.27 13.11
C PHE A 107 -4.91 3.66 14.05
N ILE A 108 -5.57 2.57 13.66
CA ILE A 108 -6.50 1.82 14.52
C ILE A 108 -5.74 1.02 15.56
N GLN A 109 -4.60 0.44 15.18
CA GLN A 109 -3.71 -0.30 16.10
C GLN A 109 -3.06 0.62 17.14
N SER A 110 -3.07 1.95 16.95
CA SER A 110 -2.65 2.91 17.98
C SER A 110 -3.64 2.99 19.15
N GLN A 111 -4.89 2.58 18.92
CA GLN A 111 -5.93 2.56 19.94
C GLN A 111 -5.98 1.22 20.66
N LYS A 112 -6.65 1.21 21.82
CA LYS A 112 -6.91 -0.04 22.53
C LYS A 112 -7.95 -0.87 21.75
N THR A 113 -7.46 -1.85 21.00
CA THR A 113 -8.30 -2.75 20.21
C THR A 113 -8.22 -4.18 20.75
N PHE A 114 -9.29 -4.94 20.52
CA PHE A 114 -9.38 -6.34 20.93
C PHE A 114 -9.74 -7.19 19.73
N HIS A 115 -9.22 -8.41 19.68
CA HIS A 115 -9.61 -9.42 18.70
C HIS A 115 -9.90 -10.75 19.41
N LEU A 116 -10.63 -11.63 18.73
CA LEU A 116 -10.95 -12.96 19.25
C LEU A 116 -9.88 -13.95 18.81
N GLU A 117 -9.22 -14.59 19.77
CA GLU A 117 -8.40 -15.78 19.55
C GLU A 117 -9.11 -16.98 20.19
N GLY A 118 -9.79 -17.78 19.37
CA GLY A 118 -10.72 -18.79 19.86
C GLY A 118 -11.90 -18.14 20.59
N ASP A 119 -12.11 -18.52 21.85
CA ASP A 119 -13.18 -17.98 22.71
C ASP A 119 -12.68 -16.89 23.67
N GLN A 120 -11.44 -16.42 23.51
CA GLN A 120 -10.85 -15.39 24.36
C GLN A 120 -10.73 -14.05 23.64
N LEU A 121 -11.13 -12.99 24.33
CA LEU A 121 -10.91 -11.62 23.89
C LEU A 121 -9.49 -11.20 24.30
N VAL A 122 -8.60 -11.06 23.31
CA VAL A 122 -7.20 -10.71 23.51
C VAL A 122 -6.97 -9.26 23.06
N GLU A 123 -6.21 -8.50 23.85
CA GLU A 123 -5.81 -7.15 23.47
C GLU A 123 -4.78 -7.21 22.33
N SER A 124 -5.06 -6.51 21.24
CA SER A 124 -4.13 -6.41 20.10
C SER A 124 -2.89 -5.61 20.49
N PRO A 125 -1.70 -5.95 19.96
CA PRO A 125 -0.50 -5.14 20.12
C PRO A 125 -0.74 -3.69 19.68
N ARG A 126 -0.29 -2.73 20.49
CA ARG A 126 -0.42 -1.30 20.18
C ARG A 126 0.79 -0.80 19.42
N LEU A 127 0.55 -0.08 18.34
CA LEU A 127 1.61 0.59 17.57
C LEU A 127 1.70 2.05 17.98
N GLU A 128 2.93 2.57 18.08
CA GLU A 128 3.13 4.01 18.25
C GLU A 128 2.68 4.74 16.99
N TRP A 129 1.84 5.76 17.14
CA TRP A 129 1.35 6.59 16.04
C TRP A 129 1.63 8.07 16.31
N HIS A 130 2.43 8.69 15.45
CA HIS A 130 2.66 10.12 15.47
C HIS A 130 1.68 10.80 14.53
N VAL A 131 0.84 11.68 15.06
CA VAL A 131 -0.16 12.40 14.25
C VAL A 131 0.56 13.46 13.40
N PRO A 132 0.48 13.39 12.06
CA PRO A 132 1.02 14.45 11.19
C PRO A 132 0.41 15.82 11.50
N LEU A 133 1.14 16.92 11.28
CA LEU A 133 0.69 18.29 11.59
C LEU A 133 -0.36 18.84 10.61
N ASP A 134 -0.71 18.08 9.57
CA ASP A 134 -1.69 18.53 8.59
C ASP A 134 -3.12 18.51 9.14
N LYS A 135 -3.99 19.34 8.55
CA LYS A 135 -5.35 19.55 9.08
C LYS A 135 -6.23 18.31 8.95
N GLU A 136 -6.08 17.52 7.90
CA GLU A 136 -6.92 16.36 7.63
C GLU A 136 -6.59 15.23 8.59
N SER A 137 -5.31 14.89 8.76
CA SER A 137 -4.86 13.85 9.69
C SER A 137 -5.21 14.18 11.14
N GLN A 138 -5.07 15.45 11.54
CA GLN A 138 -5.47 15.89 12.89
C GLN A 138 -6.97 15.76 13.13
N LYS A 139 -7.77 16.08 12.11
CA LYS A 139 -9.23 15.91 12.16
C LYS A 139 -9.60 14.43 12.26
N ASN A 140 -9.07 13.59 11.37
CA ASN A 140 -9.35 12.15 11.36
C ASN A 140 -8.92 11.49 12.68
N PHE A 141 -7.78 11.89 13.23
CA PHE A 141 -7.31 11.39 14.53
C PHE A 141 -8.28 11.74 15.67
N LYS A 142 -8.80 12.96 15.68
CA LYS A 142 -9.82 13.39 16.65
C LYS A 142 -11.13 12.64 16.48
N GLU A 143 -11.58 12.41 15.24
CA GLU A 143 -12.79 11.63 14.95
C GLU A 143 -12.66 10.19 15.47
N LEU A 144 -11.51 9.54 15.25
CA LEU A 144 -11.26 8.20 15.82
C LEU A 144 -11.26 8.21 17.35
N GLN A 145 -10.67 9.21 18.00
CA GLN A 145 -10.71 9.33 19.45
C GLN A 145 -12.14 9.46 19.99
N ASN A 146 -13.07 9.99 19.19
CA ASN A 146 -14.49 10.07 19.51
C ASN A 146 -15.24 8.76 19.18
N GLY A 147 -14.56 7.74 18.66
CA GLY A 147 -15.14 6.46 18.26
C GLY A 147 -15.71 6.43 16.85
N GLU A 148 -15.46 7.46 16.04
CA GLU A 148 -15.87 7.49 14.63
C GLU A 148 -14.86 6.72 13.78
N ILE A 149 -15.25 5.54 13.30
CA ILE A 149 -14.43 4.67 12.46
C ILE A 149 -14.97 4.71 11.03
N ILE A 150 -14.11 5.02 10.05
CA ILE A 150 -14.50 4.98 8.64
C ILE A 150 -14.28 3.58 8.06
N GLN A 151 -15.03 3.22 7.02
CA GLN A 151 -14.98 1.87 6.42
C GLN A 151 -13.56 1.44 5.99
N ASN A 152 -12.72 2.40 5.58
CA ASN A 152 -11.35 2.14 5.14
C ASN A 152 -10.37 1.85 6.29
N ASP A 153 -10.72 2.14 7.54
CA ASP A 153 -9.84 1.96 8.69
C ASP A 153 -9.62 0.48 9.06
N LEU A 154 -10.60 -0.34 8.71
CA LEU A 154 -10.67 -1.76 9.03
C LEU A 154 -10.18 -2.66 7.87
N GLY A 155 -10.07 -2.12 6.66
CA GLY A 155 -9.61 -2.82 5.47
C GLY A 155 -8.27 -2.28 4.98
N THR A 156 -7.16 -2.78 5.52
CA THR A 156 -5.81 -2.28 5.19
C THR A 156 -5.12 -3.11 4.12
N PHE A 157 -5.51 -4.37 3.94
CA PHE A 157 -4.69 -5.31 3.20
C PHE A 157 -5.49 -6.34 2.38
N PRO A 158 -5.01 -6.70 1.17
CA PRO A 158 -3.95 -6.04 0.41
C PRO A 158 -4.40 -4.70 -0.19
N SER A 159 -3.51 -3.71 -0.26
CA SER A 159 -3.78 -2.41 -0.88
C SER A 159 -3.92 -2.55 -2.41
N ASP A 160 -5.12 -2.27 -2.92
CA ASP A 160 -5.41 -2.24 -4.35
C ASP A 160 -4.56 -1.20 -5.10
N HIS A 161 -4.36 -0.03 -4.51
CA HIS A 161 -3.51 1.02 -5.04
C HIS A 161 -2.04 0.56 -5.12
N SER A 162 -1.50 -0.05 -4.06
CA SER A 162 -0.11 -0.52 -4.06
C SER A 162 0.11 -1.62 -5.09
N GLY A 163 -0.82 -2.59 -5.19
CA GLY A 163 -0.77 -3.64 -6.20
C GLY A 163 -0.82 -3.08 -7.62
N PHE A 164 -1.72 -2.13 -7.87
CA PHE A 164 -1.85 -1.44 -9.15
C PHE A 164 -0.57 -0.70 -9.54
N TYR A 165 -0.05 0.16 -8.67
CA TYR A 165 1.15 0.96 -8.97
C TYR A 165 2.40 0.11 -9.13
N MET A 166 2.56 -0.95 -8.33
CA MET A 166 3.69 -1.88 -8.50
C MET A 166 3.64 -2.60 -9.86
N THR A 167 2.44 -3.04 -10.27
CA THR A 167 2.24 -3.69 -11.58
C THR A 167 2.62 -2.74 -12.71
N LEU A 168 2.16 -1.49 -12.65
CA LEU A 168 2.54 -0.47 -13.63
C LEU A 168 4.05 -0.21 -13.64
N ALA A 169 4.68 -0.04 -12.47
CA ALA A 169 6.11 0.23 -12.38
C ALA A 169 6.95 -0.90 -12.99
N VAL A 170 6.61 -2.16 -12.70
CA VAL A 170 7.26 -3.34 -13.30
C VAL A 170 7.04 -3.37 -14.82
N GLY A 171 5.82 -3.11 -15.29
CA GLY A 171 5.53 -3.08 -16.72
C GLY A 171 6.28 -1.99 -17.48
N ILE A 172 6.40 -0.79 -16.89
CA ILE A 172 7.20 0.31 -17.43
C ILE A 172 8.68 -0.12 -17.50
N LEU A 173 9.22 -0.72 -16.44
CA LEU A 173 10.59 -1.22 -16.42
C LEU A 173 10.83 -2.31 -17.47
N LEU A 174 9.89 -3.23 -17.66
CA LEU A 174 9.95 -4.26 -18.70
C LEU A 174 9.89 -3.68 -20.11
N ALA A 175 9.10 -2.62 -20.33
CA ALA A 175 9.03 -1.94 -21.62
C ALA A 175 10.30 -1.12 -21.90
N CYS A 176 11.01 -0.64 -20.87
CA CYS A 176 12.30 0.06 -21.05
C CYS A 176 13.47 -0.85 -21.40
N ARG A 177 13.38 -2.15 -21.08
CA ARG A 177 14.38 -3.16 -21.47
C ARG A 177 14.26 -3.51 -22.94
#